data_AF-A0A1Y3ACQ0-F1
#
_entry.id   AF-A0A1Y3ACQ0-F1
#
_cell.length_a   1.000
_cell.length_b   1.000
_cell.length_c   1.000
_cell.angle_alpha   90.00
_cell.angle_beta   90.00
_cell.angle_gamma   90.00
#
_symmetry.space_group_name_H-M   'P 1'
#
loop_
_entity.id
_entity.type
_entity.pdbx_description
1 polymer ?
#
loop_
_entity_poly.entity_id
_entity_poly.type
_entity_poly.pdbx_seq_one_letter_code
_entity_poly.pdbx_strand_id
1 'polypeptide(L)' 'MSRSSTPWDEPDPDRRRTALPTDPALDAADAPDVMASIDSSSSRSELVIADVSREDAWVSVDETDATVLEEWC' A
#
# COMPACT_ATOMS: atom_id res chain seq x y z
N MET A 1 32.78 8.76 22.33
CA MET A 1 31.41 8.25 22.21
C MET A 1 31.23 7.81 20.76
N SER A 2 31.35 6.51 20.49
CA SER A 2 31.19 5.95 19.15
C SER A 2 29.70 5.82 18.84
N ARG A 3 29.20 6.56 17.85
CA ARG A 3 27.84 6.33 17.33
C ARG A 3 27.89 5.04 16.52
N SER A 4 27.26 3.97 17.01
CA SER A 4 27.07 2.76 16.21
C SER A 4 26.04 3.08 15.15
N SER A 5 26.48 3.24 13.90
CA SER A 5 25.57 3.33 12.76
C SER A 5 24.82 2.01 12.64
N THR A 6 23.52 2.05 12.87
CA THR A 6 22.64 0.92 12.59
C THR A 6 22.61 0.66 11.08
N PRO A 7 22.55 -0.60 10.63
CA PRO A 7 22.60 -0.97 9.20
C PRO A 7 21.43 -0.42 8.37
N TRP A 8 20.41 0.16 9.02
CA TRP A 8 19.26 0.80 8.40
C TRP A 8 19.45 2.30 8.09
N ASP A 9 20.59 2.89 8.48
CA ASP A 9 20.91 4.31 8.24
C ASP A 9 21.51 4.54 6.83
N GLU A 10 21.90 3.47 6.14
CA GLU A 10 22.48 3.56 4.81
C GLU A 10 21.36 3.70 3.76
N PRO A 11 21.35 4.79 2.97
CA PRO A 11 20.30 5.00 1.97
C PRO A 11 20.39 3.92 0.89
N ASP A 12 19.33 3.12 0.77
CA ASP A 12 19.22 2.03 -0.21
C ASP A 12 19.47 2.55 -1.65
N PRO A 13 20.55 2.10 -2.32
CA PRO A 13 20.92 2.54 -3.66
C PRO A 13 19.93 2.07 -4.75
N ASP A 14 19.09 1.08 -4.47
CA ASP A 14 18.13 0.51 -5.42
C ASP A 14 16.74 1.19 -5.37
N ARG A 15 16.57 2.30 -4.63
CA ARG A 15 15.34 3.13 -4.68
C ARG A 15 14.93 3.59 -6.09
N ARG A 16 15.84 3.54 -7.07
CA ARG A 16 15.55 3.89 -8.47
C ARG A 16 14.87 2.78 -9.28
N ARG A 17 14.75 1.56 -8.75
CA ARG A 17 14.18 0.40 -9.47
C ARG A 17 12.79 -0.02 -9.05
N THR A 18 12.24 0.52 -7.97
CA THR A 18 10.87 0.17 -7.51
C THR A 18 9.79 1.09 -8.08
N ALA A 19 10.09 1.90 -9.09
CA ALA A 19 9.03 2.54 -9.86
C ALA A 19 8.27 1.42 -10.58
N LEU A 20 7.11 1.04 -10.02
CA LEU A 20 6.11 0.25 -10.75
C LEU A 20 5.97 0.84 -12.15
N PRO A 21 5.78 0.03 -13.21
CA PRO A 21 5.51 0.57 -14.52
C PRO A 21 4.22 1.40 -14.44
N THR A 22 4.38 2.71 -14.31
CA THR A 22 3.30 3.67 -14.42
C THR A 22 3.08 3.79 -15.92
N ASP A 23 2.06 3.08 -16.42
CA ASP A 23 1.68 3.18 -17.81
C ASP A 23 1.42 4.66 -18.14
N PRO A 24 2.22 5.29 -19.02
CA PRO A 24 2.13 6.72 -19.29
C PRO A 24 0.86 7.08 -20.08
N ALA A 25 0.05 6.10 -20.48
CA ALA A 25 -1.24 6.31 -21.13
C ALA A 25 -2.37 6.62 -20.15
N LEU A 26 -2.16 6.46 -18.83
CA LEU A 26 -3.03 7.07 -17.83
C LEU A 26 -2.56 8.50 -17.65
N ASP A 27 -3.23 9.46 -18.30
CA ASP A 27 -3.07 10.87 -17.99
C ASP A 27 -3.11 11.02 -16.47
N ALA A 28 -2.01 11.44 -15.84
CA ALA A 28 -1.91 11.51 -14.38
C ALA A 28 -2.96 12.48 -13.76
N ALA A 29 -3.60 13.29 -14.61
CA ALA A 29 -4.70 14.17 -14.25
C ALA A 29 -6.07 13.44 -14.12
N ASP A 30 -6.21 12.23 -14.66
CA ASP A 30 -7.45 11.42 -14.63
C ASP A 30 -7.28 10.07 -13.91
N ALA A 31 -6.09 9.81 -13.35
CA ALA A 31 -5.85 8.61 -12.56
C ALA A 31 -6.59 8.71 -11.20
N PRO A 32 -7.35 7.68 -10.79
CA PRO A 32 -8.01 7.68 -9.49
C PRO A 32 -6.96 7.72 -8.37
N ASP A 33 -7.19 8.57 -7.37
CA ASP A 33 -6.33 8.68 -6.19
C ASP A 33 -6.75 7.60 -5.19
N VAL A 34 -6.12 6.42 -5.26
CA VAL A 34 -6.50 5.24 -4.48
C VAL A 34 -5.58 5.06 -3.27
N MET A 35 -6.17 4.94 -2.09
CA MET A 35 -5.50 4.59 -0.84
C MET A 35 -5.95 3.20 -0.37
N ALA A 36 -5.02 2.43 0.20
CA ALA A 36 -5.33 1.19 0.92
C ALA A 36 -4.82 1.28 2.37
N SER A 37 -5.62 0.82 3.32
CA SER A 37 -5.27 0.77 4.74
C SER A 37 -5.91 -0.43 5.44
N ILE A 38 -5.35 -0.79 6.59
CA ILE A 38 -5.96 -1.77 7.48
C ILE A 38 -6.74 -1.01 8.55
N ASP A 39 -8.05 -1.24 8.63
CA ASP A 39 -8.85 -0.85 9.79
C ASP A 39 -8.79 -1.96 10.84
N SER A 40 -8.36 -1.60 12.05
CA SER A 40 -8.34 -2.50 13.21
C SER A 40 -9.21 -1.99 14.35
N SER A 41 -10.11 -1.03 14.06
CA SER A 41 -11.01 -0.45 15.05
C SER A 41 -12.20 -1.36 15.36
N SER A 42 -12.54 -2.20 14.39
CA SER A 42 -13.57 -3.24 14.48
C SER A 42 -13.09 -4.44 15.31
N SER A 43 -14.01 -5.35 15.65
CA SER A 43 -13.66 -6.63 16.31
C SER A 43 -12.78 -7.55 15.44
N ARG A 44 -12.71 -7.28 14.13
CA ARG A 44 -11.83 -7.96 13.16
C ARG A 44 -11.12 -6.94 12.31
N SER A 45 -9.89 -7.25 11.90
CA SER A 45 -9.16 -6.39 10.99
C SER A 45 -9.77 -6.46 9.60
N GLU A 46 -9.88 -5.33 8.92
CA GLU A 46 -10.39 -5.25 7.55
C GLU A 46 -9.41 -4.49 6.66
N LEU A 47 -9.21 -4.96 5.43
CA LEU A 47 -8.52 -4.20 4.39
C LEU A 47 -9.53 -3.26 3.73
N VAL A 48 -9.28 -1.95 3.84
CA VAL A 48 -10.08 -0.91 3.20
C VAL A 48 -9.31 -0.38 1.99
N ILE A 49 -9.99 -0.31 0.84
CA ILE A 49 -9.49 0.33 -0.39
C ILE A 49 -10.47 1.43 -0.75
N ALA A 50 -9.98 2.67 -0.84
CA ALA A 50 -10.80 3.83 -1.12
C ALA A 50 -10.20 4.66 -2.25
N ASP A 51 -11.04 5.08 -3.19
CA ASP A 51 -10.71 6.19 -4.09
C ASP A 51 -11.02 7.49 -3.37
N VAL A 52 -9.99 8.19 -2.89
CA VAL A 52 -10.12 9.41 -2.08
C VAL A 52 -10.50 10.63 -2.91
N SER A 53 -10.52 10.50 -4.24
CA SER A 53 -10.99 11.55 -5.15
C SER A 53 -12.52 11.56 -5.31
N ARG A 54 -13.21 10.52 -4.83
CA ARG A 54 -14.65 10.32 -5.01
C ARG A 54 -15.35 10.01 -3.68
N GLU A 55 -16.55 10.55 -3.53
CA GLU A 55 -17.40 10.27 -2.39
C GLU A 55 -17.97 8.84 -2.49
N ASP A 56 -18.04 8.14 -1.35
CA ASP A 56 -18.63 6.80 -1.21
C ASP A 56 -18.00 5.71 -2.13
N ALA A 57 -16.80 5.96 -2.67
CA ALA A 57 -16.09 5.06 -3.57
C ALA A 57 -15.05 4.22 -2.81
N TRP A 58 -15.52 3.30 -1.96
CA TRP A 58 -14.65 2.44 -1.16
C TRP A 58 -15.20 1.02 -1.05
N VAL A 59 -14.30 0.08 -0.76
CA VAL A 59 -14.62 -1.32 -0.46
C VAL A 59 -13.82 -1.76 0.76
N SER A 60 -14.38 -2.67 1.56
CA SER A 60 -13.65 -3.37 2.61
C SER A 60 -13.74 -4.88 2.45
N VAL A 61 -12.70 -5.58 2.91
CA VAL A 61 -12.60 -7.04 2.92
C VAL A 61 -12.16 -7.47 4.31
N ASP A 62 -12.90 -8.40 4.92
CA ASP A 62 -12.55 -8.97 6.22
C ASP A 62 -11.28 -9.82 6.12
N GLU A 63 -10.46 -9.82 7.16
CA GLU A 63 -9.25 -10.65 7.24
C GLU A 63 -9.53 -12.13 6.92
N THR A 64 -10.70 -12.66 7.30
CA THR A 64 -11.05 -14.07 7.04
C THR A 64 -11.45 -14.36 5.60
N ASP A 65 -11.78 -13.34 4.81
CA ASP A 65 -12.04 -13.44 3.38
C ASP A 65 -10.77 -13.24 2.54
N ALA A 66 -9.70 -12.72 3.14
CA ALA A 66 -8.40 -12.60 2.50
C ALA A 66 -7.70 -13.96 2.44
N THR A 67 -7.15 -14.30 1.27
CA THR A 67 -6.38 -15.55 1.12
C THR A 67 -5.11 -15.47 1.97
N VAL A 68 -4.75 -16.55 2.67
CA VAL A 68 -3.58 -16.55 3.56
C VAL A 68 -2.28 -16.57 2.76
N LEU A 69 -1.18 -16.05 3.32
CA LEU A 69 0.11 -15.91 2.60
C LEU A 69 0.59 -17.21 1.94
N GLU A 70 0.31 -18.36 2.55
CA GLU A 70 0.67 -19.68 2.01
C GLU A 70 -0.06 -20.02 0.70
N GLU A 71 -1.17 -19.35 0.40
CA GLU A 71 -1.98 -19.52 -0.81
C GLU A 71 -1.58 -18.55 -1.94
N TRP A 72 -0.65 -17.62 -1.67
CA TRP A 72 -0.18 -16.62 -2.64
C TRP A 72 0.91 -17.28 -3.51
N CYS A 73 0.49 -18.07 -4.50
CA CYS A 73 1.40 -18.76 -5.42
C CYS A 73 2.11 -17.81 -6.38
#